data_AF-A0A650EMA1-F1
#
_entry.id   AF-A0A650EMA1-F1
#
_cell.length_a   1.000
_cell.length_b   1.000
_cell.length_c   1.000
_cell.angle_alpha   90.00
_cell.angle_beta   90.00
_cell.angle_gamma   90.00
#
_symmetry.space_group_name_H-M   'P 1'
#
loop_
_entity.id
_entity.type
_entity.pdbx_description
1 polymer ?
#
loop_
_entity_poly.entity_id
_entity_poly.type
_entity_poly.pdbx_seq_one_letter_code
_entity_poly.pdbx_strand_id
1 'polypeptide(L)'
;MAAKLNFEKQLARLEEIVSKLEEEQTDLDASVKLFEEGVILSKELSQKLETVKFKVEELKKKGAEMLTEPFDTDLAENADGE
;
A
#
# COMPACT_ATOMS: atom_id res chain seq x y z
N MET A 1 -13.06 -4.31 4.22
CA MET A 1 -12.70 -4.63 5.62
C MET A 1 -11.92 -5.93 5.76
N ALA A 2 -12.33 -7.04 5.13
CA ALA A 2 -11.63 -8.34 5.25
C ALA A 2 -10.13 -8.29 4.88
N ALA A 3 -9.75 -7.59 3.81
CA ALA A 3 -8.34 -7.45 3.41
C ALA A 3 -7.48 -6.66 4.43
N LYS A 4 -8.05 -5.64 5.08
CA LYS A 4 -7.37 -4.89 6.15
C LYS A 4 -7.12 -5.78 7.37
N LEU A 5 -8.15 -6.51 7.79
CA LEU A 5 -8.06 -7.47 8.90
C LEU A 5 -7.05 -8.59 8.60
N ASN A 6 -6.93 -8.99 7.33
CA ASN A 6 -5.96 -9.99 6.89
C ASN A 6 -4.52 -9.45 6.98
N PHE A 7 -4.28 -8.21 6.54
CA PHE A 7 -2.96 -7.57 6.64
C PHE A 7 -2.50 -7.43 8.11
N GLU A 8 -3.35 -6.89 8.98
CA GLU A 8 -3.04 -6.72 10.40
C GLU A 8 -2.72 -8.06 11.09
N LYS A 9 -3.44 -9.13 10.74
CA LYS A 9 -3.15 -10.49 11.23
C LYS A 9 -1.79 -11.02 10.78
N GLN A 10 -1.44 -10.84 9.50
CA GLN A 10 -0.13 -11.27 8.98
C GLN A 10 1.01 -10.46 9.61
N LEU A 11 0.81 -9.17 9.82
CA LEU A 11 1.79 -8.30 10.48
C LEU A 11 1.99 -8.73 11.94
N ALA A 12 0.91 -8.94 12.68
CA ALA A 12 0.99 -9.43 14.06
C ALA A 12 1.69 -10.80 14.15
N ARG A 13 1.46 -11.69 13.17
CA ARG A 13 2.17 -12.97 13.09
C ARG A 13 3.67 -12.79 12.83
N LEU A 14 4.03 -11.87 11.94
CA LEU A 14 5.44 -11.56 11.67
C LEU A 14 6.14 -11.00 12.92
N GLU A 15 5.47 -10.13 13.68
CA GLU A 15 5.98 -9.63 14.96
C GLU A 15 6.17 -10.76 15.98
N GLU A 16 5.21 -11.67 16.10
CA GLU A 16 5.32 -12.86 16.97
C GLU A 16 6.51 -13.75 16.58
N ILE A 17 6.74 -13.94 15.28
CA ILE A 17 7.89 -14.70 14.76
C ILE A 17 9.20 -14.03 15.18
N VAL A 18 9.31 -12.71 15.02
CA VAL A 18 10.52 -11.96 15.41
C VAL A 18 10.77 -12.12 16.90
N SER A 19 9.75 -11.92 17.75
CA SER A 19 9.90 -12.10 19.20
C SER A 19 10.38 -13.52 19.55
N LYS A 20 9.83 -14.57 18.93
CA LYS A 20 10.26 -15.95 19.18
C LYS A 20 11.68 -16.24 18.71
N LEU A 21 12.12 -15.64 17.60
CA LEU A 21 13.49 -15.79 17.11
C LEU A 21 14.51 -15.07 18.00
N GLU A 22 14.08 -14.06 18.76
CA GLU A 22 14.92 -13.37 19.75
C GLU A 22 15.00 -14.10 21.11
N GLU A 23 14.09 -15.05 21.37
CA GLU A 23 14.12 -15.86 22.58
C GLU A 23 15.26 -16.88 22.55
N GLU A 24 16.08 -16.92 23.60
CA GLU A 24 17.24 -17.83 23.73
C GLU A 24 16.86 -19.32 23.80
N GLN A 25 15.57 -19.64 23.94
CA GLN A 25 15.05 -21.00 24.15
C GLN A 25 14.50 -21.65 22.88
N THR A 26 14.57 -20.97 21.74
CA THR A 26 14.06 -21.50 20.48
C THR A 26 15.02 -22.52 19.89
N ASP A 27 14.58 -23.77 19.79
CA ASP A 27 15.33 -24.85 19.15
C ASP A 27 15.68 -24.50 17.68
N LEU A 28 16.77 -25.09 17.17
CA LEU A 28 17.28 -24.82 15.82
C LEU A 28 16.26 -25.16 14.73
N ASP A 29 15.57 -26.30 14.81
CA ASP A 29 14.57 -26.71 13.82
C ASP A 29 13.35 -25.78 13.84
N ALA A 30 12.95 -25.35 15.03
CA ALA A 30 11.91 -24.35 15.21
C ALA A 30 12.33 -22.99 14.64
N SER A 31 13.57 -22.58 14.85
CA SER A 31 14.12 -21.30 14.35
C SER A 31 14.14 -21.26 12.83
N VAL A 32 14.52 -22.35 12.17
CA VAL A 32 14.51 -22.45 10.70
C VAL A 32 13.10 -22.28 10.15
N LYS A 33 12.11 -22.99 10.73
CA LYS A 33 10.70 -22.90 10.32
C LYS A 33 10.12 -21.50 10.52
N LEU A 34 10.40 -20.89 11.67
CA LEU A 34 9.97 -19.52 11.98
C LEU A 34 10.59 -18.51 11.01
N PHE A 35 11.87 -18.67 10.67
CA PHE A 35 12.55 -17.83 9.71
C PHE A 35 11.93 -17.94 8.30
N GLU A 36 11.70 -19.17 7.82
CA GLU A 36 11.04 -19.40 6.53
C GLU A 36 9.65 -18.75 6.48
N GLU A 37 8.84 -18.94 7.52
CA GLU A 37 7.52 -18.31 7.65
C GLU A 37 7.63 -16.77 7.62
N GLY A 38 8.58 -16.21 8.38
CA GLY A 38 8.82 -14.77 8.45
C GLY A 38 9.23 -14.16 7.12
N VAL A 39 10.09 -14.84 6.35
CA VAL A 39 10.51 -14.39 5.01
C VAL A 39 9.32 -14.35 4.04
N ILE A 40 8.46 -15.36 4.08
CA ILE A 40 7.26 -15.42 3.24
C ILE A 40 6.30 -14.26 3.60
N LEU A 41 5.98 -14.12 4.89
CA LEU A 41 5.08 -13.05 5.37
C LEU A 41 5.61 -11.66 5.03
N SER A 42 6.90 -11.41 5.24
CA SER A 42 7.55 -10.14 4.91
C SER A 42 7.40 -9.78 3.43
N LYS A 43 7.59 -10.77 2.55
CA LYS A 43 7.42 -10.59 1.10
C LYS A 43 5.98 -10.27 0.73
N GLU A 44 5.01 -11.00 1.27
CA GLU A 44 3.59 -10.79 1.00
C GLU A 44 3.09 -9.43 1.49
N LEU A 45 3.49 -9.02 2.69
CA LEU A 45 3.16 -7.70 3.25
C LEU A 45 3.73 -6.57 2.38
N SER A 46 4.99 -6.71 1.95
CA SER A 46 5.66 -5.74 1.07
C SER A 46 4.93 -5.57 -0.26
N GLN A 47 4.52 -6.67 -0.90
CA GLN A 47 3.77 -6.65 -2.16
C GLN A 47 2.39 -5.97 -2.01
N LYS A 48 1.70 -6.21 -0.88
CA LYS A 48 0.42 -5.55 -0.59
C LYS A 48 0.61 -4.04 -0.44
N LEU A 49 1.65 -3.60 0.27
CA LEU A 49 1.96 -2.18 0.43
C LEU A 49 2.30 -1.52 -0.90
N GLU A 50 3.08 -2.20 -1.75
CA GLU A 50 3.41 -1.71 -3.09
C GLU A 50 2.16 -1.53 -3.96
N THR A 51 1.24 -2.49 -3.93
CA THR A 51 -0.03 -2.41 -4.64
C THR A 51 -0.86 -1.21 -4.17
N VAL A 52 -0.93 -0.99 -2.86
CA VAL A 52 -1.63 0.17 -2.28
C VAL A 52 -0.96 1.48 -2.70
N LYS A 53 0.37 1.54 -2.66
CA LYS A 53 1.15 2.71 -3.10
C LYS A 53 0.86 3.04 -4.56
N PHE A 54 0.87 2.05 -5.44
CA PHE A 54 0.55 2.25 -6.87
C PHE A 54 -0.85 2.85 -7.05
N LYS A 55 -1.84 2.29 -6.35
CA LYS A 55 -3.23 2.78 -6.42
C LYS A 55 -3.37 4.22 -5.91
N VAL A 56 -2.64 4.59 -4.85
CA VAL A 56 -2.61 5.97 -4.33
C VAL A 56 -2.01 6.92 -5.37
N GLU A 57 -0.91 6.54 -6.01
CA GLU A 57 -0.27 7.37 -7.04
C GLU A 57 -1.16 7.53 -8.28
N GLU A 58 -1.88 6.48 -8.69
CA GLU A 58 -2.87 6.56 -9.77
C GLU A 58 -4.00 7.55 -9.44
N LEU A 59 -4.54 7.48 -8.21
CA LEU A 59 -5.60 8.38 -7.75
C LEU A 59 -5.12 9.84 -7.68
N LYS A 60 -3.89 10.09 -7.24
CA LYS A 60 -3.30 11.43 -7.25
C LYS A 60 -3.19 12.00 -8.67
N LYS A 61 -2.74 11.20 -9.63
CA LYS A 61 -2.65 11.61 -11.04
C LYS A 61 -4.02 11.96 -11.62
N LYS A 62 -5.02 11.10 -11.41
CA LYS A 62 -6.40 11.36 -11.85
C LYS A 62 -7.01 12.60 -11.22
N GLY A 63 -6.78 12.81 -9.92
CA GLY A 63 -7.23 14.02 -9.23
C GLY A 63 -6.56 15.29 -9.76
N ALA A 64 -5.28 15.20 -10.14
CA ALA A 64 -4.56 16.31 -10.77
C ALA A 64 -5.07 16.60 -12.19
N GLU A 65 -5.36 15.58 -13.01
CA GLU A 65 -5.95 15.75 -14.34
C GLU A 65 -7.34 16.42 -14.29
N MET A 66 -8.14 16.10 -13.28
CA MET A 66 -9.47 16.69 -13.06
C MET A 66 -9.43 18.19 -12.67
N LEU A 67 -8.29 18.68 -12.19
CA LEU A 67 -8.04 20.10 -11.90
C LEU A 67 -7.54 20.87 -13.13
N THR A 68 -7.13 20.19 -14.18
CA THR A 68 -6.46 20.78 -15.36
C THR A 68 -7.29 20.75 -16.63
N GLU A 69 -8.57 20.37 -16.58
CA GLU A 69 -9.45 20.56 -17.74
C GLU A 69 -9.47 22.07 -18.08
N PRO A 70 -9.04 22.47 -19.29
CA PRO A 70 -9.13 23.85 -19.72
C PRO A 70 -10.60 24.26 -19.64
N PHE A 71 -10.88 25.32 -18.88
CA PHE A 71 -12.18 25.95 -18.95
C PHE A 71 -12.28 26.59 -20.33
N ASP A 72 -13.06 25.99 -21.25
CA ASP A 72 -13.33 26.58 -22.56
C ASP A 72 -13.97 27.95 -22.35
N THR A 73 -13.14 28.98 -22.50
CA THR A 73 -13.53 30.39 -22.42
C THR A 73 -13.92 30.89 -23.81
N ASP A 74 -14.74 30.12 -24.52
CA ASP A 74 -15.34 30.51 -25.81
C ASP A 74 -16.76 31.08 -25.62
N LEU A 75 -16.95 31.89 -24.58
CA LEU A 75 -18.21 32.59 -24.31
C LEU A 75 -17.97 34.01 -23.76
N ALA A 76 -17.36 34.90 -24.55
CA ALA A 76 -17.72 36.33 -24.61
C ALA A 76 -16.71 37.15 -25.45
N GLU A 77 -16.96 37.30 -26.74
CA GLU A 77 -16.71 38.58 -27.43
C GLU A 77 -17.59 38.66 -28.69
N ASN A 78 -18.90 38.83 -28.48
CA ASN A 78 -19.82 39.41 -29.45
C ASN A 78 -20.58 40.53 -28.74
N ALA A 79 -20.09 41.77 -28.89
CA ALA A 79 -20.70 43.08 -28.60
C ALA A 79 -19.50 44.01 -28.25
N ASP A 80 -19.19 45.11 -28.92
CA ASP A 80 -19.92 46.09 -29.74
C ASP A 80 -18.93 46.55 -30.85
N GLY A 81 -19.30 46.93 -32.06
CA GLY A 81 -20.40 47.85 -32.35
C GLY A 81 -19.94 49.31 -32.22
N GLU A 82 -18.95 49.75 -33.02
CA GLU A 82 -18.85 51.11 -33.62
C GLU A 82 -17.72 51.18 -34.67
#